data_AF-A0A2J4PH88-F1
#
_entry.id   AF-A0A2J4PH88-F1
#
_cell.length_a   1.000
_cell.length_b   1.000
_cell.length_c   1.000
_cell.angle_alpha   90.00
_cell.angle_beta   90.00
_cell.angle_gamma   90.00
#
_symmetry.space_group_name_H-M   'P 1'
#
loop_
_entity.id
_entity.type
_entity.pdbx_description
1 polymer ?
#
loop_
_entity_poly.entity_id
_entity_poly.type
_entity_poly.pdbx_seq_one_letter_code
_entity_poly.pdbx_strand_id
1 'polypeptide(L)' 'TNPNLYANVSSPDSSRNVAIELQRITGSVNAGSGKSIAVDVDNNRQAIFDMRARIFSVAGGATAGHISAMVVMNFTYN' A
#
# COMPACT_ATOMS: atom_id res chain seq x y z
N THR A 1 -3.98 -6.44 -13.42
CA THR A 1 -3.46 -5.57 -12.34
C THR A 1 -3.11 -6.45 -11.16
N ASN A 2 -1.98 -6.20 -10.48
CA ASN A 2 -1.63 -6.96 -9.27
C ASN A 2 -2.47 -6.43 -8.10
N PRO A 3 -3.35 -7.24 -7.48
CA PRO A 3 -4.25 -6.76 -6.43
C PRO A 3 -3.53 -6.35 -5.14
N ASN A 4 -2.24 -6.66 -5.02
CA ASN A 4 -1.41 -6.27 -3.88
C ASN A 4 -0.80 -4.87 -4.03
N LEU A 5 -0.97 -4.22 -5.18
CA LEU A 5 -0.32 -2.95 -5.52
C LEU A 5 -1.35 -1.86 -5.86
N TYR A 6 -1.02 -0.63 -5.50
CA TYR A 6 -1.72 0.58 -5.92
C TYR A 6 -1.03 1.19 -7.14
N ALA A 7 -1.83 1.64 -8.10
CA ALA A 7 -1.31 2.30 -9.29
C ALA A 7 -0.72 3.67 -8.94
N ASN A 8 0.39 4.03 -9.59
CA ASN A 8 0.83 5.42 -9.62
C ASN A 8 -0.19 6.25 -10.40
N VAL A 9 -0.47 7.48 -9.95
CA VAL A 9 -1.28 8.44 -10.70
C VAL A 9 -0.59 8.74 -12.02
N SER A 10 -1.34 8.58 -13.12
CA SER A 10 -0.82 8.83 -14.46
C SER A 10 -0.94 10.30 -14.83
N SER A 11 0.19 10.91 -15.14
CA SER A 11 0.32 12.26 -15.72
C SER A 11 1.54 12.30 -16.65
N PRO A 12 1.70 13.33 -17.51
CA PRO A 12 2.85 13.44 -18.40
C PRO A 12 4.21 13.32 -17.69
N ASP A 13 4.31 13.84 -16.47
CA ASP A 13 5.53 13.86 -15.65
C ASP A 13 5.59 12.73 -14.62
N SER A 14 4.64 11.79 -14.66
CA SER A 14 4.60 10.65 -13.74
C SER A 14 5.70 9.62 -14.05
N SER A 15 6.23 9.03 -12.98
CA SER A 15 7.12 7.87 -13.09
C SER A 15 6.37 6.69 -13.70
N ARG A 16 7.02 6.01 -14.65
CA ARG A 16 6.48 4.83 -15.34
C ARG A 16 7.12 3.56 -14.79
N ASN A 17 6.44 2.43 -14.98
CA ASN A 17 6.85 1.10 -14.54
C ASN A 17 7.08 0.99 -13.01
N VAL A 18 6.35 1.80 -12.25
CA VAL A 18 6.30 1.76 -10.79
C VAL A 18 4.86 1.63 -10.31
N ALA A 19 4.70 0.99 -9.17
CA ALA A 19 3.49 0.91 -8.39
C ALA A 19 3.85 1.13 -6.92
N ILE A 20 2.83 1.28 -6.07
CA ILE A 20 3.01 1.46 -4.63
C ILE A 20 2.51 0.18 -3.95
N GLU A 21 3.35 -0.46 -3.15
CA GLU A 21 2.94 -1.56 -2.29
C GLU A 21 2.76 -1.05 -0.85
N LEU A 22 1.59 -1.28 -0.28
CA LEU A 22 1.30 -1.05 1.14
C LEU A 22 1.23 -2.41 1.85
N GLN A 23 1.96 -2.57 2.94
CA GLN A 23 2.05 -3.85 3.67
C GLN A 23 2.30 -3.61 5.16
N ARG A 24 2.13 -4.64 6.00
CA ARG A 24 2.64 -4.57 7.38
C ARG A 24 4.16 -4.48 7.40
N ILE A 25 4.74 -3.85 8.43
CA ILE A 25 6.19 -3.68 8.54
C ILE A 25 6.92 -5.03 8.61
N THR A 26 6.26 -6.05 9.17
CA THR A 26 6.72 -7.45 9.22
C THR A 26 6.83 -8.09 7.83
N GLY A 27 6.28 -7.46 6.79
CA GLY A 27 6.34 -7.91 5.40
C GLY A 27 5.44 -9.11 5.06
N SER A 28 4.62 -9.57 6.01
CA SER A 28 3.86 -10.82 5.85
C SER A 28 2.50 -10.63 5.15
N VAL A 29 1.95 -9.41 5.15
CA VAL A 29 0.59 -9.14 4.64
C VAL A 29 0.58 -7.82 3.84
N ASN A 30 0.17 -7.92 2.58
CA ASN A 30 -0.11 -6.76 1.73
C ASN A 30 -1.52 -6.23 2.00
N ALA A 31 -1.64 -4.91 2.17
CA ALA A 31 -2.90 -4.18 2.25
C ALA A 31 -3.23 -3.58 0.89
N GLY A 32 -3.34 -4.43 -0.14
CA GLY A 32 -3.80 -3.99 -1.45
C GLY A 32 -5.32 -3.77 -1.49
N SER A 33 -5.84 -3.31 -2.63
CA SER A 33 -7.28 -3.07 -2.80
C SER A 33 -8.10 -4.33 -2.52
N GLY A 34 -9.09 -4.22 -1.62
CA GLY A 34 -9.96 -5.32 -1.21
C GLY A 34 -9.31 -6.33 -0.23
N LYS A 35 -8.12 -6.04 0.29
CA LYS A 35 -7.51 -6.81 1.38
C LYS A 35 -7.92 -6.27 2.74
N SER A 36 -7.94 -7.15 3.73
CA SER A 36 -8.24 -6.81 5.13
C SER A 36 -7.09 -7.22 6.03
N ILE A 37 -6.86 -6.43 7.07
CA ILE A 37 -5.92 -6.73 8.15
C ILE A 37 -6.70 -6.64 9.46
N ALA A 38 -6.59 -7.69 10.28
CA ALA A 38 -7.10 -7.69 11.65
C ALA A 38 -5.96 -7.37 12.63
N VAL A 39 -6.30 -6.60 13.67
CA VAL A 39 -5.44 -6.33 14.82
C VAL A 39 -6.32 -6.45 16.05
N ASP A 40 -5.86 -7.19 17.05
CA ASP A 40 -6.53 -7.26 18.34
C ASP A 40 -6.34 -5.94 19.10
N VAL A 41 -7.39 -5.52 19.82
CA VAL A 41 -7.31 -4.40 20.74
C VAL A 41 -6.60 -4.87 22.00
N ASP A 42 -5.52 -4.20 22.39
CA ASP A 42 -4.75 -4.57 23.57
C ASP A 42 -5.45 -4.17 24.90
N ASN A 43 -4.85 -4.55 26.03
CA ASN A 43 -5.37 -4.22 27.36
C ASN A 43 -5.40 -2.70 27.64
N ASN A 44 -4.66 -1.91 26.88
CA ASN A 44 -4.64 -0.45 26.95
C ASN A 44 -5.65 0.20 26.00
N ARG A 45 -6.50 -0.60 25.33
CA ARG A 45 -7.46 -0.19 24.31
C ARG A 45 -6.82 0.42 23.06
N GLN A 46 -5.66 -0.10 22.65
CA GLN A 46 -4.96 0.32 21.45
C GLN A 46 -5.04 -0.76 20.36
N ALA A 47 -5.25 -0.33 19.12
CA ALA A 47 -5.11 -1.17 17.92
C ALA A 47 -4.10 -0.52 16.98
N ILE A 48 -2.92 -1.13 16.85
CA ILE A 48 -1.82 -0.58 16.05
C ILE A 48 -1.70 -1.34 14.72
N PHE A 49 -1.89 -0.61 13.64
CA PHE A 49 -1.64 -1.07 12.27
C PHE A 49 -0.26 -0.56 11.82
N ASP A 50 0.77 -1.36 12.04
CA ASP A 50 2.17 -1.06 11.69
C ASP A 50 2.40 -1.22 10.18
N MET A 51 2.04 -0.20 9.41
CA MET A 51 2.10 -0.22 7.95
C MET A 51 3.38 0.42 7.40
N ARG A 52 3.85 -0.07 6.25
CA ARG A 52 4.86 0.59 5.41
C ARG A 52 4.40 0.64 3.96
N ALA A 53 4.76 1.74 3.29
CA ALA A 53 4.62 1.87 1.84
C ALA A 53 6.00 1.77 1.17
N ARG A 54 6.09 1.09 0.03
CA ARG A 54 7.30 1.07 -0.81
C ARG A 54 6.96 1.20 -2.29
N ILE A 55 7.85 1.83 -3.04
CA ILE A 55 7.79 1.86 -4.49
C ILE A 55 8.23 0.49 -5.02
N PHE A 56 7.46 -0.09 -5.93
CA PHE A 56 7.68 -1.43 -6.46
C PHE A 56 7.65 -1.41 -7.99
N SER A 57 8.65 -2.00 -8.65
CA SER A 57 8.66 -2.19 -10.09
C SER A 57 8.55 -3.68 -10.40
N VAL A 58 7.43 -4.10 -11.01
CA VAL A 58 7.16 -5.52 -11.30
C VAL A 58 8.02 -6.03 -12.45
N ALA A 59 8.19 -5.21 -13.50
CA ALA A 59 8.86 -5.59 -14.73
C ALA A 59 10.23 -4.93 -14.91
N GLY A 60 10.70 -4.15 -13.93
CA GLY A 60 11.87 -3.29 -14.06
C GLY A 60 11.59 -2.07 -14.95
N GLY A 61 12.66 -1.33 -15.31
CA GLY A 61 12.57 -0.18 -16.21
C GLY A 61 11.84 1.04 -15.64
N ALA A 62 11.88 1.22 -14.32
CA ALA A 62 11.32 2.40 -13.66
C ALA A 62 11.93 3.68 -14.24
N THR A 63 11.09 4.67 -14.58
CA THR A 63 11.56 5.97 -15.07
C THR A 63 11.51 7.02 -13.97
N ALA A 64 12.34 8.07 -14.07
CA ALA A 64 12.17 9.24 -13.24
C ALA A 64 10.80 9.91 -13.49
N GLY A 65 10.27 10.56 -12.47
CA GLY A 65 8.99 11.27 -12.52
C GLY A 65 8.28 11.26 -11.17
N HIS A 66 7.12 11.92 -11.11
CA HIS A 66 6.32 11.99 -9.91
C HIS A 66 5.67 10.64 -9.58
N ILE A 67 5.66 10.32 -8.27
CA ILE A 67 4.96 9.16 -7.73
C ILE A 67 3.94 9.68 -6.73
N SER A 68 2.67 9.35 -6.96
CA SER A 68 1.57 9.71 -6.09
C SER A 68 0.48 8.64 -6.16
N ALA A 69 -0.18 8.37 -5.04
CA ALA A 69 -1.32 7.48 -4.94
C ALA A 69 -2.22 7.94 -3.79
N MET A 70 -3.52 7.71 -3.93
CA MET A 70 -4.51 7.91 -2.88
C MET A 70 -5.05 6.54 -2.46
N VAL A 71 -4.98 6.25 -1.17
CA VAL A 71 -5.49 5.01 -0.58
C VAL A 71 -6.59 5.36 0.42
N VAL A 72 -7.75 4.73 0.27
CA VAL A 72 -8.85 4.83 1.23
C VAL A 72 -8.85 3.54 2.06
N MET A 73 -8.79 3.68 3.38
CA MET A 73 -8.83 2.58 4.33
C MET A 73 -10.11 2.70 5.18
N ASN A 74 -10.86 1.61 5.25
CA ASN A 74 -12.04 1.52 6.12
C ASN A 74 -11.64 0.76 7.39
N PHE A 75 -11.89 1.37 8.54
CA PHE A 75 -11.69 0.74 9.85
C PHE A 75 -13.06 0.34 10.40
N THR A 76 -13.21 -0.96 10.65
CA THR A 76 -14.42 -1.53 11.24
C THR A 76 -14.06 -2.11 12.60
N TYR A 77 -14.82 -1.73 13.63
CA TYR A 77 -14.79 -2.37 14.93
C TYR A 77 -15.92 -3.40 14.99
N ASN A 78 -15.61 -4.60 15.50
CA ASN A 78 -16.58 -5.66 15.74
C ASN A 78 -16.92 -5.77 17.21
#